data_AF-A0AAV9P5Z2-F1
#
_entry.id   AF-A0AAV9P5Z2-F1
#
_cell.length_a   1.000
_cell.length_b   1.000
_cell.length_c   1.000
_cell.angle_alpha   90.00
_cell.angle_beta   90.00
_cell.angle_gamma   90.00
#
_symmetry.space_group_name_H-M   'P 1'
#
loop_
_entity.id
_entity.type
_entity.pdbx_description
1 polymer ?
#
loop_
_entity_poly.entity_id
_entity_poly.type
_entity_poly.pdbx_seq_one_letter_code
_entity_poly.pdbx_strand_id
1 'polypeptide(L)'
;MADGLNQARAMRVAEIMTDYRNIQTYIASVRANPSSEEYNEDGYVLLRRCVAEAQALLSQPFNAQTSSTGDDEQTKSQLRRIIIDASLRRFKVQRIYLRITAALRWINSRSTILQGNKPCARHVPALQQIGSALRTEVASVTDQRVELSLRSADVQQGKWLAEDPSLATLQRMGGGSGSGR
;
A
#
# COMPACT_ATOMS: atom_id res chain seq x y z
N MET A 1 -15.55 -27.63 16.08
CA MET A 1 -14.86 -28.70 15.32
C MET A 1 -14.20 -28.03 14.13
N ALA A 2 -12.90 -28.23 13.98
CA ALA A 2 -12.15 -27.61 12.90
C ALA A 2 -12.74 -28.04 11.56
N ASP A 3 -13.05 -27.05 10.72
CA ASP A 3 -13.78 -27.20 9.47
C ASP A 3 -12.93 -27.76 8.32
N GLY A 4 -11.73 -28.26 8.61
CA GLY A 4 -10.78 -28.76 7.60
C GLY A 4 -10.15 -27.67 6.72
N LEU A 5 -10.45 -26.38 6.94
CA LEU A 5 -9.99 -25.28 6.06
C LEU A 5 -8.67 -24.65 6.51
N ASN A 6 -7.98 -25.20 7.51
CA ASN A 6 -6.73 -24.63 8.03
C ASN A 6 -5.64 -24.57 6.95
N GLN A 7 -5.58 -25.54 6.04
CA GLN A 7 -4.65 -25.50 4.91
C GLN A 7 -4.97 -24.35 3.93
N ALA A 8 -6.25 -24.13 3.61
CA ALA A 8 -6.69 -23.02 2.77
C ALA A 8 -6.34 -21.66 3.41
N ARG A 9 -6.56 -21.52 4.73
CA ARG A 9 -6.16 -20.33 5.49
C ARG A 9 -4.66 -20.10 5.48
N ALA A 10 -3.86 -21.13 5.70
CA ALA A 10 -2.40 -21.03 5.68
C ALA A 10 -1.88 -20.61 4.29
N MET A 11 -2.44 -21.17 3.22
CA MET A 11 -2.14 -20.74 1.85
C MET A 11 -2.52 -19.27 1.64
N ARG A 12 -3.71 -18.86 2.08
CA ARG A 12 -4.15 -17.46 1.94
C ARG A 12 -3.24 -16.48 2.68
N VAL A 13 -2.80 -16.83 3.88
CA VAL A 13 -1.78 -16.04 4.60
C VAL A 13 -0.50 -15.91 3.77
N ALA A 14 0.00 -17.01 3.20
CA ALA A 14 1.22 -16.99 2.41
C ALA A 14 1.10 -16.10 1.16
N GLU A 15 -0.05 -16.15 0.46
CA GLU A 15 -0.34 -15.29 -0.69
C GLU A 15 -0.32 -13.80 -0.32
N ILE A 16 -1.08 -13.41 0.73
CA ILE A 16 -1.17 -12.02 1.17
C ILE A 16 0.21 -11.49 1.59
N MET A 17 0.97 -12.31 2.32
CA MET A 17 2.31 -11.95 2.79
C MET A 17 3.32 -11.84 1.65
N THR A 18 3.17 -12.66 0.61
CA THR A 18 4.00 -12.60 -0.60
C THR A 18 3.73 -11.30 -1.36
N ASP A 19 2.46 -10.96 -1.57
CA ASP A 19 2.07 -9.70 -2.21
C ASP A 19 2.57 -8.48 -1.43
N TYR A 20 2.39 -8.49 -0.11
CA TYR A 20 2.92 -7.44 0.77
C TYR A 20 4.43 -7.29 0.63
N ARG A 21 5.19 -8.39 0.66
CA ARG A 21 6.65 -8.38 0.51
C ARG A 21 7.08 -7.86 -0.85
N ASN A 22 6.43 -8.30 -1.93
CA ASN A 22 6.73 -7.86 -3.29
C ASN A 22 6.57 -6.34 -3.43
N ILE A 23 5.49 -5.79 -2.90
CA ILE A 23 5.26 -4.33 -2.90
C ILE A 23 6.32 -3.62 -2.06
N GLN A 24 6.66 -4.14 -0.88
CA GLN A 24 7.70 -3.53 -0.03
C GLN A 24 9.08 -3.54 -0.70
N THR A 25 9.45 -4.64 -1.36
CA THR A 25 10.68 -4.74 -2.14
C THR A 25 10.69 -3.72 -3.28
N TYR A 26 9.56 -3.56 -4.00
CA TYR A 26 9.43 -2.51 -5.00
C TYR A 26 9.65 -1.11 -4.38
N ILE A 27 8.96 -0.78 -3.29
CA ILE A 27 9.08 0.54 -2.65
C ILE A 27 10.51 0.79 -2.18
N ALA A 28 11.19 -0.21 -1.62
CA ALA A 28 12.59 -0.09 -1.21
C ALA A 28 13.55 0.16 -2.39
N SER A 29 13.20 -0.30 -3.59
CA SER A 29 13.98 -0.04 -4.81
C SER A 29 13.77 1.37 -5.38
N VAL A 30 12.71 2.08 -4.97
CA VAL A 30 12.41 3.40 -5.50
C VAL A 30 13.45 4.41 -5.03
N ARG A 31 14.18 4.97 -5.99
CA ARG A 31 15.14 6.05 -5.76
C ARG A 31 14.60 7.34 -6.38
N ALA A 32 14.57 8.40 -5.60
CA ALA A 32 14.48 9.76 -6.12
C ALA A 32 15.60 10.58 -5.51
N ASN A 33 16.45 11.09 -6.39
CA ASN A 33 17.57 11.96 -6.02
C ASN A 33 17.23 13.38 -6.50
N PRO A 34 16.30 14.09 -5.84
CA PRO A 34 16.00 15.46 -6.22
C PRO A 34 17.24 16.33 -6.03
N SER A 35 17.44 17.29 -6.94
CA SER A 35 18.36 18.39 -6.66
C SER A 35 17.82 19.28 -5.54
N SER A 36 18.66 20.13 -4.95
CA SER A 36 18.24 21.08 -3.91
C SER A 36 17.11 22.00 -4.38
N GLU A 37 17.10 22.38 -5.67
CA GLU A 37 16.07 23.21 -6.29
C GLU A 37 14.72 22.48 -6.42
N GLU A 38 14.73 21.15 -6.56
CA GLU A 38 13.53 20.33 -6.76
C GLU A 38 13.00 19.70 -5.47
N TYR A 39 13.73 19.84 -4.37
CA TYR A 39 13.41 19.16 -3.11
C TYR A 39 11.98 19.43 -2.64
N ASN A 40 11.48 20.66 -2.85
CA ASN A 40 10.16 21.10 -2.39
C ASN A 40 9.04 20.92 -3.42
N GLU A 41 9.33 20.31 -4.56
CA GLU A 41 8.33 20.08 -5.60
C GLU A 41 7.38 18.94 -5.22
N ASP A 42 6.10 19.10 -5.57
CA ASP A 42 4.98 18.26 -5.12
C ASP A 42 5.25 16.75 -5.24
N GLY A 43 5.74 16.29 -6.40
CA GLY A 43 6.00 14.87 -6.62
C GLY A 43 7.12 14.32 -5.74
N TYR A 44 8.19 15.08 -5.51
CA TYR A 44 9.28 14.65 -4.64
C TYR A 44 8.89 14.68 -3.17
N VAL A 45 8.12 15.68 -2.73
CA VAL A 45 7.56 15.76 -1.38
C VAL A 45 6.64 14.56 -1.10
N LEU A 46 5.71 14.28 -2.02
CA LEU A 46 4.80 13.14 -1.91
C LEU A 46 5.56 11.82 -1.86
N LEU A 47 6.54 11.64 -2.73
CA LEU A 47 7.32 10.41 -2.80
C LEU A 47 8.06 10.14 -1.48
N ARG A 48 8.75 11.14 -0.92
CA ARG A 48 9.44 11.00 0.37
C ARG A 48 8.48 10.67 1.51
N ARG A 49 7.31 11.33 1.54
CA ARG A 49 6.26 11.03 2.52
C ARG A 49 5.80 9.58 2.41
N CYS A 50 5.58 9.09 1.19
CA CYS A 50 5.15 7.71 0.96
C CYS A 50 6.21 6.67 1.34
N VAL A 51 7.49 6.93 1.03
CA VAL A 51 8.59 6.06 1.47
C VAL A 51 8.66 6.01 3.00
N ALA A 52 8.54 7.16 3.69
CA ALA A 52 8.48 7.19 5.14
C ALA A 52 7.26 6.43 5.71
N GLU A 53 6.09 6.57 5.09
CA GLU A 53 4.86 5.83 5.46
C GLU A 53 5.05 4.31 5.29
N ALA A 54 5.73 3.87 4.22
CA ALA A 54 6.02 2.45 3.99
C ALA A 54 7.01 1.88 5.02
N GLN A 55 8.05 2.65 5.37
CA GLN A 55 9.01 2.27 6.41
C GLN A 55 8.34 2.17 7.79
N ALA A 56 7.47 3.12 8.12
CA ALA A 56 6.68 3.08 9.35
C ALA A 56 5.70 1.90 9.39
N LEU A 57 5.20 1.45 8.23
CA LEU A 57 4.38 0.23 8.14
C LEU A 57 5.21 -1.04 8.32
N LEU A 58 6.44 -1.07 7.79
CA LEU A 58 7.38 -2.19 7.97
C LEU A 58 7.78 -2.38 9.43
N SER A 59 7.97 -1.30 10.18
CA SER A 59 8.39 -1.36 11.59
C SER A 59 7.27 -1.75 12.56
N GLN A 60 6.01 -1.81 12.11
CA GLN A 60 4.89 -2.22 12.96
C GLN A 60 4.97 -3.73 13.29
N PRO A 61 4.94 -4.12 14.57
CA PRO A 61 4.97 -5.53 14.95
C PRO A 61 3.72 -6.25 14.47
N PHE A 62 3.84 -7.52 14.08
CA PHE A 62 2.67 -8.37 13.84
C PHE A 62 1.93 -8.60 15.15
N ASN A 63 0.61 -8.43 15.14
CA ASN A 63 -0.23 -8.77 16.29
C ASN A 63 -0.48 -10.29 16.31
N ALA A 64 0.60 -11.06 16.41
CA ALA A 64 0.56 -12.51 16.51
C ALA A 64 0.76 -12.91 17.98
N GLN A 65 -0.33 -13.21 18.68
CA GLN A 65 -0.22 -13.96 19.93
C GLN A 65 0.13 -15.42 19.57
N THR A 66 1.30 -15.88 19.96
CA THR A 66 1.74 -17.26 19.79
C THR A 66 1.16 -18.10 20.92
N SER A 67 0.01 -18.75 20.71
CA SER A 67 -0.47 -19.82 21.59
C SER A 67 -0.02 -21.16 21.03
N SER A 68 0.99 -21.77 21.66
CA SER A 68 1.58 -23.05 21.28
C SER A 68 0.84 -24.21 21.95
N THR A 69 -0.37 -24.52 21.50
CA THR A 69 -1.05 -25.76 21.91
C THR A 69 -1.88 -26.27 20.73
N GLY A 70 -1.64 -27.54 20.35
CA GLY A 70 -2.05 -28.15 19.07
C GLY A 70 -3.53 -28.48 18.94
N ASP A 71 -4.42 -27.54 19.25
CA ASP A 71 -5.85 -27.65 18.96
C ASP A 71 -6.17 -26.99 17.61
N ASP A 72 -6.86 -27.71 16.73
CA ASP A 72 -7.18 -27.23 15.38
C ASP A 72 -8.10 -25.99 15.40
N GLU A 73 -8.92 -25.81 16.45
CA GLU A 73 -9.74 -24.60 16.65
C GLU A 73 -8.91 -23.39 17.06
N GLN A 74 -7.87 -23.61 17.86
CA GLN A 74 -6.90 -22.56 18.19
C GLN A 74 -6.13 -22.14 16.94
N THR A 75 -5.68 -23.13 16.15
CA THR A 75 -5.00 -22.90 14.86
C THR A 75 -5.89 -22.12 13.89
N LYS A 76 -7.17 -22.50 13.76
CA LYS A 76 -8.16 -21.77 12.95
C LYS A 76 -8.30 -20.32 13.39
N SER A 77 -8.45 -20.10 14.69
CA SER A 77 -8.62 -18.76 15.27
C SER A 77 -7.38 -17.90 15.07
N GLN A 78 -6.18 -18.49 15.21
CA GLN A 78 -4.92 -17.81 14.96
C GLN A 78 -4.76 -17.43 13.48
N LEU A 79 -5.02 -18.36 12.55
CA LEU A 79 -4.91 -18.10 11.12
C LEU A 79 -5.87 -17.00 10.65
N ARG A 80 -7.12 -16.98 11.15
CA ARG A 80 -8.07 -15.88 10.88
C ARG A 80 -7.55 -14.53 11.31
N ARG A 81 -6.95 -14.44 12.51
CA ARG A 81 -6.35 -13.18 13.00
C ARG A 81 -5.18 -12.74 12.11
N ILE A 82 -4.33 -13.69 11.69
CA ILE A 82 -3.22 -13.40 10.78
C ILE A 82 -3.71 -12.93 9.42
N ILE A 83 -4.76 -13.53 8.85
CA ILE A 83 -5.38 -13.09 7.59
C ILE A 83 -5.82 -11.63 7.72
N ILE A 84 -6.48 -11.24 8.82
CA ILE A 84 -6.94 -9.86 9.04
C ILE A 84 -5.75 -8.88 9.10
N ASP A 85 -4.72 -9.18 9.90
CA ASP A 85 -3.54 -8.31 10.04
C ASP A 85 -2.75 -8.19 8.74
N ALA A 86 -2.50 -9.33 8.07
CA ALA A 86 -1.82 -9.36 6.78
C ALA A 86 -2.60 -8.60 5.70
N SER A 87 -3.93 -8.75 5.66
CA SER A 87 -4.80 -8.02 4.73
C SER A 87 -4.74 -6.52 4.96
N LEU A 88 -4.73 -6.08 6.23
CA LEU A 88 -4.59 -4.67 6.57
C LEU A 88 -3.26 -4.08 6.12
N ARG A 89 -2.16 -4.81 6.30
CA ARG A 89 -0.84 -4.40 5.83
C ARG A 89 -0.77 -4.33 4.31
N ARG A 90 -1.28 -5.36 3.61
CA ARG A 90 -1.36 -5.39 2.14
C ARG A 90 -2.19 -4.22 1.61
N PHE A 91 -3.33 -3.94 2.24
CA PHE A 91 -4.18 -2.80 1.90
C PHE A 91 -3.43 -1.45 2.05
N LYS A 92 -2.81 -1.22 3.23
CA LYS A 92 -2.06 0.01 3.50
C LYS A 92 -0.89 0.18 2.52
N VAL A 93 -0.10 -0.87 2.29
CA VAL A 93 1.06 -0.78 1.39
C VAL A 93 0.64 -0.59 -0.07
N GLN A 94 -0.46 -1.21 -0.50
CA GLN A 94 -0.99 -1.01 -1.86
C GLN A 94 -1.41 0.44 -2.09
N ARG A 95 -2.04 1.08 -1.09
CA ARG A 95 -2.38 2.50 -1.16
C ARG A 95 -1.14 3.37 -1.31
N ILE A 96 -0.09 3.08 -0.55
CA ILE A 96 1.19 3.78 -0.62
C ILE A 96 1.83 3.57 -2.00
N TYR A 97 1.84 2.34 -2.50
CA TYR A 97 2.33 1.99 -3.83
C TYR A 97 1.67 2.84 -4.93
N LEU A 98 0.34 2.93 -4.95
CA LEU A 98 -0.36 3.73 -5.95
C LEU A 98 0.06 5.21 -5.90
N ARG A 99 0.20 5.79 -4.70
CA ARG A 99 0.68 7.17 -4.53
C ARG A 99 2.12 7.37 -4.98
N ILE A 100 2.99 6.37 -4.75
CA ILE A 100 4.37 6.36 -5.25
C ILE A 100 4.38 6.34 -6.78
N THR A 101 3.58 5.49 -7.41
CA THR A 101 3.53 5.44 -8.89
C THR A 101 3.03 6.75 -9.50
N ALA A 102 2.07 7.43 -8.86
CA ALA A 102 1.62 8.77 -9.25
C ALA A 102 2.77 9.79 -9.18
N ALA A 103 3.51 9.80 -8.07
CA ALA A 103 4.64 10.68 -7.88
C ALA A 103 5.76 10.42 -8.92
N LEU A 104 6.07 9.15 -9.21
CA LEU A 104 7.06 8.79 -10.22
C LEU A 104 6.63 9.21 -11.63
N ARG A 105 5.35 9.04 -11.99
CA ARG A 105 4.81 9.57 -13.25
C ARG A 105 5.01 11.07 -13.35
N TRP A 106 4.74 11.81 -12.28
CA TRP A 106 4.95 13.25 -12.25
C TRP A 106 6.43 13.61 -12.41
N ILE A 107 7.34 12.95 -11.70
CA ILE A 107 8.79 13.18 -11.78
C ILE A 107 9.30 12.95 -13.22
N ASN A 108 8.88 11.84 -13.84
CA ASN A 108 9.26 11.51 -15.22
C ASN A 108 8.70 12.54 -16.21
N SER A 109 7.45 12.99 -16.01
CA SER A 109 6.83 14.01 -16.86
C SER A 109 7.55 15.35 -16.73
N ARG A 110 7.91 15.75 -15.51
CA ARG A 110 8.70 16.96 -15.27
C ARG A 110 10.06 16.88 -15.96
N SER A 111 10.77 15.77 -15.81
CA SER A 111 12.06 15.56 -16.47
C SER A 111 11.94 15.69 -18.00
N THR A 112 10.87 15.13 -18.57
CA THR A 112 10.57 15.23 -20.01
C THR A 112 10.25 16.66 -20.47
N ILE A 113 9.54 17.44 -19.65
CA ILE A 113 9.20 18.85 -19.96
C ILE A 113 10.45 19.73 -19.89
N LEU A 114 11.30 19.53 -18.89
CA LEU A 114 12.46 20.37 -18.63
C LEU A 114 13.65 19.98 -19.51
N GLN A 115 13.82 18.70 -19.84
CA GLN A 115 14.94 18.17 -20.62
C GLN A 115 16.30 18.61 -20.06
N GLY A 116 16.42 18.69 -18.73
CA GLY A 116 17.62 19.17 -18.03
C GLY A 116 17.77 20.69 -17.94
N ASN A 117 16.88 21.47 -18.55
CA ASN A 117 16.86 22.93 -18.42
C ASN A 117 16.18 23.38 -17.13
N LYS A 118 16.52 24.58 -16.66
CA LYS A 118 15.79 25.21 -15.55
C LYS A 118 14.35 25.57 -15.98
N PRO A 119 13.37 25.46 -15.07
CA PRO A 119 12.02 25.96 -15.32
C PRO A 119 12.03 27.43 -15.74
N CYS A 120 11.25 27.78 -16.76
CA CYS A 120 11.10 29.15 -17.24
C CYS A 120 9.67 29.35 -17.77
N ALA A 121 9.31 30.59 -18.16
CA ALA A 121 7.93 30.96 -18.49
C ALA A 121 7.24 30.02 -19.50
N ARG A 122 7.98 29.51 -20.49
CA ARG A 122 7.44 28.58 -21.50
C ARG A 122 7.03 27.21 -20.93
N HIS A 123 7.65 26.77 -19.83
CA HIS A 123 7.37 25.48 -19.19
C HIS A 123 6.17 25.55 -18.24
N VAL A 124 5.80 26.76 -17.77
CA VAL A 124 4.80 26.95 -16.71
C VAL A 124 3.47 26.24 -17.00
N PRO A 125 2.85 26.36 -18.19
CA PRO A 125 1.57 25.70 -18.44
C PRO A 125 1.66 24.17 -18.35
N ALA A 126 2.72 23.58 -18.90
CA ALA A 126 2.93 22.13 -18.87
C ALA A 126 3.21 21.62 -17.45
N LEU A 127 4.00 22.36 -16.65
CA LEU A 127 4.27 22.01 -15.25
C LEU A 127 3.00 22.10 -14.39
N GLN A 128 2.16 23.11 -14.61
CA GLN A 128 0.86 23.23 -13.94
C GLN A 128 -0.10 22.10 -14.30
N GLN A 129 -0.09 21.67 -15.57
CA GLN A 129 -0.90 20.55 -16.04
C GLN A 129 -0.52 19.25 -15.32
N ILE A 130 0.78 18.90 -15.27
CA ILE A 130 1.21 17.68 -14.59
C ILE A 130 0.97 17.75 -13.08
N GLY A 131 1.11 18.93 -12.45
CA GLY A 131 0.79 19.12 -11.04
C GLY A 131 -0.69 18.91 -10.75
N SER A 132 -1.58 19.38 -11.64
CA SER A 132 -3.01 19.13 -11.53
C SER A 132 -3.35 17.66 -11.74
N ALA A 133 -2.73 17.01 -12.73
CA ALA A 133 -2.89 15.58 -12.97
C ALA A 133 -2.46 14.75 -11.75
N LEU A 134 -1.32 15.08 -11.12
CA LEU A 134 -0.85 14.42 -9.89
C LEU A 134 -1.88 14.52 -8.77
N ARG A 135 -2.43 15.73 -8.52
CA ARG A 135 -3.45 15.93 -7.48
C ARG A 135 -4.71 15.12 -7.74
N THR A 136 -5.21 15.15 -8.97
CA THR A 136 -6.38 14.35 -9.37
C THR A 136 -6.11 12.85 -9.21
N GLU A 137 -4.93 12.39 -9.62
CA GLU A 137 -4.56 10.99 -9.53
C GLU A 137 -4.46 10.54 -8.07
N VAL A 138 -3.79 11.30 -7.21
CA VAL A 138 -3.68 11.00 -5.77
C VAL A 138 -5.04 11.03 -5.09
N ALA A 139 -5.90 12.01 -5.42
CA ALA A 139 -7.27 12.08 -4.90
C ALA A 139 -8.11 10.87 -5.32
N SER A 140 -7.83 10.30 -6.50
CA SER A 140 -8.51 9.11 -7.00
C SER A 140 -8.04 7.79 -6.33
N VAL A 141 -6.99 7.82 -5.50
CA VAL A 141 -6.54 6.68 -4.68
C VAL A 141 -7.38 6.61 -3.40
N THR A 142 -8.63 6.20 -3.56
CA THR A 142 -9.55 5.99 -2.42
C THR A 142 -9.41 4.60 -1.84
N ASP A 143 -9.80 4.45 -0.57
CA ASP A 143 -9.84 3.14 0.11
C ASP A 143 -10.67 2.11 -0.66
N GLN A 144 -11.82 2.53 -1.20
CA GLN A 144 -12.69 1.67 -2.02
C GLN A 144 -12.00 1.21 -3.31
N ARG A 145 -11.27 2.10 -3.99
CA ARG A 145 -10.54 1.73 -5.21
C ARG A 145 -9.42 0.74 -4.92
N VAL A 146 -8.69 0.94 -3.82
CA VAL A 146 -7.62 0.03 -3.40
C VAL A 146 -8.18 -1.35 -3.11
N GLU A 147 -9.24 -1.44 -2.31
CA GLU A 147 -9.86 -2.72 -1.95
C GLU A 147 -10.42 -3.45 -3.18
N LEU A 148 -11.16 -2.73 -4.04
CA LEU A 148 -11.71 -3.30 -5.26
C LEU A 148 -10.60 -3.84 -6.18
N SER A 149 -9.51 -3.10 -6.34
CA SER A 149 -8.37 -3.52 -7.17
C SER A 149 -7.68 -4.77 -6.64
N LEU A 150 -7.50 -4.87 -5.31
CA LEU A 150 -6.89 -6.06 -4.68
C LEU A 150 -7.83 -7.27 -4.82
N ARG A 151 -9.11 -7.08 -4.53
CA ARG A 151 -10.13 -8.12 -4.60
C ARG A 151 -10.33 -8.62 -6.03
N SER A 152 -10.38 -7.72 -7.02
CA SER A 152 -10.50 -8.12 -8.42
C SER A 152 -9.30 -8.95 -8.88
N ALA A 153 -8.08 -8.56 -8.49
CA ALA A 153 -6.87 -9.31 -8.83
C ALA A 153 -6.85 -10.70 -8.20
N ASP A 154 -7.29 -10.82 -6.95
CA ASP A 154 -7.35 -12.11 -6.25
C ASP A 154 -8.43 -13.05 -6.83
N VAL A 155 -9.60 -12.50 -7.21
CA VAL A 155 -10.66 -13.26 -7.89
C VAL A 155 -10.18 -13.75 -9.26
N GLN A 156 -9.50 -12.91 -10.03
CA GLN A 156 -8.93 -13.29 -11.33
C GLN A 156 -7.90 -14.41 -11.21
N GLN A 157 -7.19 -14.49 -10.08
CA GLN A 157 -6.21 -15.54 -9.78
C GLN A 157 -6.83 -16.79 -9.14
N GLY A 158 -8.16 -16.81 -8.91
CA GLY A 158 -8.85 -17.95 -8.30
C GLY A 158 -8.48 -18.21 -6.84
N LYS A 159 -8.02 -17.18 -6.12
CA LYS A 159 -7.60 -17.32 -4.71
C LYS A 159 -8.79 -17.58 -3.79
N TRP A 160 -8.54 -18.20 -2.64
CA TRP A 160 -9.56 -18.44 -1.62
C TRP A 160 -9.77 -17.19 -0.76
N LEU A 161 -10.96 -16.56 -0.85
CA LEU A 161 -11.26 -15.26 -0.22
C LEU A 161 -12.35 -15.32 0.86
N ALA A 162 -12.80 -16.52 1.23
CA ALA A 162 -13.98 -16.68 2.08
C ALA A 162 -13.86 -16.00 3.46
N GLU A 163 -12.64 -15.79 3.95
CA GLU A 163 -12.35 -15.18 5.26
C GLU A 163 -11.59 -13.86 5.16
N ASP A 164 -11.48 -13.30 3.96
CA ASP A 164 -10.86 -11.99 3.79
C ASP A 164 -11.73 -10.90 4.45
N PRO A 165 -11.12 -9.96 5.18
CA PRO A 165 -11.88 -8.87 5.80
C PRO A 165 -12.55 -7.99 4.75
N SER A 166 -13.71 -7.45 5.08
CA SER A 166 -14.34 -6.39 4.29
C SER A 166 -13.62 -5.05 4.47
N LEU A 167 -13.85 -4.12 3.54
CA LEU A 167 -13.33 -2.76 3.65
C LEU A 167 -13.68 -2.08 4.98
N ALA A 168 -14.93 -2.23 5.44
CA ALA A 168 -15.37 -1.67 6.72
C ALA A 168 -14.59 -2.22 7.92
N THR A 169 -14.19 -3.50 7.88
CA THR A 169 -13.33 -4.11 8.91
C THR A 169 -11.91 -3.55 8.83
N LEU A 170 -11.35 -3.41 7.62
CA LEU A 170 -10.04 -2.81 7.41
C LEU A 170 -9.98 -1.35 7.91
N GLN A 171 -11.02 -0.56 7.65
CA GLN A 171 -11.10 0.83 8.08
C GLN A 171 -11.22 0.97 9.61
N ARG A 172 -12.03 0.14 10.28
CA ARG A 172 -12.10 0.14 11.75
C ARG A 172 -10.77 -0.19 12.40
N MET A 173 -10.05 -1.18 11.87
CA MET A 173 -8.73 -1.58 12.38
C MET A 173 -7.64 -0.55 12.04
N GLY A 174 -7.75 0.09 10.87
CA GLY A 174 -6.80 1.12 10.42
C GLY A 174 -6.97 2.48 11.12
N GLY A 175 -8.18 2.82 11.56
CA GLY A 175 -8.53 4.09 12.21
C GLY A 175 -8.31 4.15 13.72
N GLY A 176 -7.91 3.05 14.37
CA GLY A 176 -7.78 2.94 15.83
C GLY A 176 -6.56 3.62 16.46
N SER A 177 -5.69 4.27 15.68
CA SER A 177 -4.49 4.97 16.18
C SER A 177 -4.66 6.48 16.04
N GLY A 178 -5.55 7.08 16.83
CA GLY A 178 -5.85 8.51 16.75
C GLY A 178 -6.71 9.09 17.87
N SER A 179 -6.83 8.42 19.02
CA SER A 179 -7.47 9.00 20.20
C SER A 179 -6.71 8.60 21.46
N GLY A 180 -5.81 9.47 21.88
CA GLY A 180 -4.99 9.29 23.07
C GLY A 180 -4.24 10.58 23.38
N ARG A 181 -4.99 11.54 23.94
CA ARG A 181 -4.61 12.70 24.77
C ARG A 181 -3.28 13.40 24.49
#